data_AF-A0A9P8GDH8-F1
#
_entry.id   AF-A0A9P8GDH8-F1
#
_cell.length_a   1.000
_cell.length_b   1.000
_cell.length_c   1.000
_cell.angle_alpha   90.00
_cell.angle_beta   90.00
_cell.angle_gamma   90.00
#
_symmetry.space_group_name_H-M   'P 1'
#
loop_
_entity.id
_entity.type
_entity.pdbx_description
1 polymer ?
#
loop_
_entity_poly.entity_id
_entity_poly.type
_entity_poly.pdbx_seq_one_letter_code
_entity_poly.pdbx_strand_id
1 'polypeptide(L)'
;MTDASHIIYPYSPSHAAAIILSIVIAASLSLHIYQGLKFRPKGLAYFMIWGGTVFTTGWVLRAISTYKPSNLNLYIAQYAFIYVGPPIYSAAEYSVLGRLLR
;
A
#
# COMPACT_ATOMS: atom_id res chain seq x y z
N MET A 1 -6.73 -32.85 -22.35
CA MET A 1 -6.48 -33.14 -20.92
C MET A 1 -6.37 -31.80 -20.22
N THR A 2 -7.50 -31.40 -19.61
CA THR A 2 -7.76 -30.26 -18.71
C THR A 2 -6.92 -28.98 -18.88
N ASP A 3 -7.53 -27.96 -19.48
CA ASP A 3 -7.21 -26.54 -19.27
C ASP A 3 -7.27 -26.23 -17.77
N ALA A 4 -6.15 -26.45 -17.08
CA ALA A 4 -5.99 -26.06 -15.70
C ALA A 4 -6.04 -24.53 -15.68
N SER A 5 -7.16 -23.99 -15.19
CA SER A 5 -7.27 -22.60 -14.81
C SER A 5 -6.06 -22.24 -13.96
N HIS A 6 -5.12 -21.47 -14.53
CA HIS A 6 -3.90 -21.03 -13.87
C HIS A 6 -4.29 -20.04 -12.75
N ILE A 7 -4.71 -20.57 -11.62
CA ILE A 7 -4.97 -19.82 -10.40
C ILE A 7 -3.61 -19.58 -9.77
N ILE A 8 -3.15 -18.33 -9.81
CA ILE A 8 -1.81 -17.92 -9.33
C ILE A 8 -1.79 -17.89 -7.79
N TYR A 9 -2.95 -17.74 -7.15
CA TYR A 9 -3.08 -17.70 -5.70
C TYR A 9 -3.11 -19.11 -5.10
N PRO A 10 -2.26 -19.41 -4.09
CA PRO A 10 -2.30 -20.69 -3.38
C PRO A 10 -3.45 -20.79 -2.35
N TYR A 11 -4.31 -19.76 -2.25
CA TYR A 11 -5.44 -19.66 -1.33
C TYR A 11 -6.63 -18.97 -2.00
N SER A 12 -7.85 -19.23 -1.50
CA SER A 12 -9.05 -18.50 -1.91
C SER A 12 -8.97 -17.05 -1.43
N PRO A 13 -8.80 -16.06 -2.32
CA PRO A 13 -8.51 -14.71 -1.89
C PRO A 13 -9.81 -14.02 -1.44
N SER A 14 -9.80 -13.42 -0.24
CA SER A 14 -10.97 -12.75 0.33
C SER A 14 -11.11 -11.32 -0.21
N HIS A 15 -12.15 -11.11 -1.03
CA HIS A 15 -12.47 -9.80 -1.60
C HIS A 15 -12.80 -8.77 -0.52
N ALA A 16 -13.57 -9.19 0.49
CA ALA A 16 -14.01 -8.33 1.58
C ALA A 16 -12.82 -7.78 2.38
N ALA A 17 -11.86 -8.65 2.71
CA ALA A 17 -10.66 -8.24 3.45
C ALA A 17 -9.82 -7.23 2.66
N ALA A 18 -9.65 -7.43 1.36
CA ALA A 18 -8.90 -6.51 0.51
C ALA A 18 -9.56 -5.12 0.42
N ILE A 19 -10.89 -5.07 0.30
CA ILE A 19 -11.64 -3.81 0.24
C ILE A 19 -11.57 -3.06 1.58
N ILE A 20 -11.81 -3.74 2.69
CA ILE A 20 -11.78 -3.13 4.03
C ILE A 20 -10.40 -2.52 4.30
N LEU A 21 -9.33 -3.27 4.03
CA LEU A 21 -7.97 -2.77 4.24
C LEU A 21 -7.63 -1.61 3.30
N SER A 22 -8.08 -1.65 2.05
CA SER A 22 -7.94 -0.51 1.13
C SER A 22 -8.60 0.76 1.67
N ILE A 23 -9.80 0.67 2.27
CA ILE A 23 -10.51 1.81 2.84
C ILE A 23 -9.76 2.36 4.07
N VAL A 24 -9.34 1.49 4.98
CA VAL A 24 -8.60 1.90 6.19
C VAL A 24 -7.30 2.61 5.82
N ILE A 25 -6.57 2.10 4.82
CA ILE A 25 -5.32 2.69 4.37
C ILE A 25 -5.54 4.01 3.64
N ALA A 26 -6.60 4.12 2.82
CA ALA A 26 -6.96 5.39 2.19
C ALA A 26 -7.38 6.45 3.22
N ALA A 27 -8.07 6.06 4.29
CA ALA A 27 -8.42 6.94 5.39
C ALA A 27 -7.17 7.42 6.15
N SER A 28 -6.22 6.52 6.42
CA SER A 28 -4.93 6.86 7.02
C SER A 28 -4.13 7.85 6.16
N LEU A 29 -4.06 7.62 4.83
CA LEU A 29 -3.43 8.55 3.89
C LEU A 29 -4.08 9.95 3.94
N SER A 30 -5.41 10.00 3.98
CA SER A 30 -6.16 11.26 4.06
C SER A 30 -5.84 12.04 5.34
N LEU A 31 -5.71 11.35 6.47
CA LEU A 31 -5.26 11.95 7.73
C LEU A 31 -3.84 12.51 7.63
N HIS A 32 -2.91 11.79 7.00
CA HIS A 32 -1.54 12.27 6.81
C HIS A 32 -1.46 13.47 5.86
N ILE A 33 -2.30 13.52 4.82
CA ILE A 33 -2.42 14.70 3.95
C ILE A 33 -2.91 15.90 4.77
N TYR A 34 -3.96 15.72 5.58
CA TYR A 34 -4.48 16.77 6.46
C TYR A 34 -3.42 17.26 7.47
N GLN A 35 -2.72 16.34 8.12
CA GLN A 35 -1.63 16.67 9.05
C GLN A 35 -0.49 17.42 8.34
N GLY A 36 -0.11 17.00 7.13
CA GLY A 36 0.91 17.66 6.32
C GLY A 36 0.56 19.11 5.97
N LEU A 37 -0.70 19.37 5.62
CA LEU A 37 -1.20 20.72 5.33
C LEU A 37 -1.29 21.59 6.58
N LYS A 38 -1.77 21.03 7.70
CA LYS A 38 -1.97 21.77 8.96
C LYS A 38 -0.68 22.11 9.68
N PHE A 39 0.21 21.13 9.89
CA PHE A 39 1.41 21.28 10.72
C PHE A 39 2.67 21.61 9.94
N ARG A 40 2.63 21.53 8.60
CA ARG A 40 3.72 21.87 7.66
C ARG A 40 5.11 21.24 7.94
N PRO A 41 5.26 19.97 8.38
CA PRO A 41 6.59 19.35 8.47
C PRO A 41 7.06 18.94 7.07
N LYS A 42 7.60 19.90 6.29
CA LYS A 42 7.84 19.75 4.83
C LYS A 42 8.59 18.46 4.42
N GLY A 43 9.58 18.01 5.20
CA GLY A 43 10.33 16.79 4.90
C GLY A 43 9.61 15.50 5.32
N LEU A 44 8.95 15.48 6.48
CA LEU A 44 8.27 14.28 6.99
C LEU A 44 6.95 14.01 6.26
N ALA A 45 6.19 15.07 5.99
CA ALA A 45 4.92 14.98 5.29
C ALA A 45 5.09 14.37 3.89
N TYR A 46 6.20 14.68 3.21
CA TYR A 46 6.51 14.10 1.91
C TYR A 46 6.61 12.57 1.97
N PHE A 47 7.45 12.01 2.85
CA PHE A 47 7.63 10.56 2.95
C PHE A 47 6.35 9.85 3.41
N MET A 48 5.58 10.44 4.33
CA MET A 48 4.32 9.88 4.80
C MET A 48 3.23 9.85 3.71
N ILE A 49 3.09 10.94 2.95
CA ILE A 49 2.14 11.00 1.83
C ILE A 49 2.58 10.06 0.72
N TRP A 50 3.87 10.07 0.35
CA TRP A 50 4.40 9.20 -0.69
C TRP A 50 4.24 7.72 -0.34
N GLY A 51 4.68 7.31 0.86
CA GLY A 51 4.52 5.94 1.35
C GLY A 51 3.05 5.52 1.40
N GLY A 52 2.17 6.41 1.87
CA GLY A 52 0.73 6.17 1.89
C GLY A 52 0.13 5.99 0.50
N THR A 53 0.50 6.82 -0.49
CA THR A 53 -0.02 6.67 -1.87
C THR A 53 0.39 5.34 -2.49
N VAL A 54 1.66 4.96 -2.38
CA VAL A 54 2.20 3.68 -2.89
C VAL A 54 1.48 2.50 -2.22
N PHE A 55 1.27 2.58 -0.91
CA PHE A 55 0.61 1.53 -0.15
C PHE A 55 -0.89 1.43 -0.48
N THR A 56 -1.60 2.56 -0.58
CA THR A 56 -3.00 2.59 -1.04
C THR A 56 -3.14 1.99 -2.42
N THR A 57 -2.27 2.34 -3.38
CA THR A 57 -2.28 1.75 -4.73
C THR A 57 -2.10 0.23 -4.69
N GLY A 58 -1.20 -0.28 -3.85
CA GLY A 58 -1.01 -1.73 -3.68
C GLY A 58 -2.26 -2.46 -3.18
N TRP A 59 -2.99 -1.87 -2.24
CA TRP A 59 -4.24 -2.46 -1.72
C TRP A 59 -5.42 -2.35 -2.69
N VAL A 60 -5.50 -1.26 -3.46
CA VAL A 60 -6.48 -1.14 -4.56
C VAL A 60 -6.21 -2.20 -5.63
N LEU A 61 -4.95 -2.37 -6.04
CA LEU A 61 -4.56 -3.42 -6.99
C LEU A 61 -4.85 -4.82 -6.44
N ARG A 62 -4.68 -5.03 -5.13
CA ARG A 62 -5.06 -6.29 -4.46
C ARG A 62 -6.57 -6.56 -4.52
N ALA A 63 -7.39 -5.53 -4.30
CA ALA A 63 -8.83 -5.65 -4.43
C ALA A 63 -9.21 -6.05 -5.87
N ILE A 64 -8.61 -5.42 -6.89
CA ILE A 64 -8.85 -5.74 -8.30
C ILE A 64 -8.34 -7.14 -8.67
N SER A 65 -7.15 -7.52 -8.19
CA SER A 65 -6.53 -8.81 -8.48
C SER A 65 -7.34 -10.00 -7.95
N THR A 66 -8.07 -9.81 -6.84
CA THR A 66 -9.00 -10.81 -6.31
C THR A 66 -10.12 -11.16 -7.31
N TYR A 67 -10.59 -10.20 -8.12
CA TYR A 67 -11.62 -10.46 -9.15
C TYR A 67 -11.08 -11.10 -10.43
N LYS A 68 -9.76 -11.00 -10.68
CA LYS A 68 -9.11 -11.60 -11.86
C LYS A 68 -7.85 -12.38 -11.45
N PRO A 69 -8.01 -13.54 -10.78
CA PRO A 69 -6.90 -14.28 -10.18
C PRO A 69 -5.93 -14.92 -11.19
N SER A 70 -6.29 -14.94 -12.48
CA SER A 70 -5.44 -15.43 -13.58
C SER A 70 -4.47 -14.39 -14.14
N ASN A 71 -4.57 -13.12 -13.73
CA ASN A 71 -3.71 -12.04 -14.24
C ASN A 71 -2.41 -11.92 -13.44
N LEU A 72 -1.33 -12.46 -14.00
CA LEU A 72 0.01 -12.41 -13.40
C LEU A 72 0.52 -10.96 -13.18
N ASN A 73 0.25 -10.06 -14.12
CA ASN A 73 0.71 -8.67 -14.01
C ASN A 73 0.09 -7.95 -12.81
N LEU A 74 -1.20 -8.18 -12.55
CA LEU A 74 -1.90 -7.60 -11.39
C LEU A 74 -1.39 -8.22 -10.09
N TYR A 75 -1.13 -9.53 -10.10
CA TYR A 75 -0.54 -10.24 -8.97
C TYR A 75 0.84 -9.69 -8.60
N ILE A 76 1.73 -9.49 -9.58
CA ILE A 76 3.06 -8.93 -9.32
C ILE A 76 2.97 -7.49 -8.83
N ALA A 77 2.12 -6.67 -9.48
CA ALA A 77 1.97 -5.27 -9.13
C ALA A 77 1.48 -5.08 -7.68
N GLN A 78 0.42 -5.78 -7.25
CA GLN A 78 -0.06 -5.67 -5.86
C GLN A 78 1.06 -5.98 -4.84
N TYR A 79 1.88 -7.00 -5.09
CA TYR A 79 2.91 -7.44 -4.14
C TYR A 79 4.06 -6.44 -4.12
N ALA A 80 4.50 -5.98 -5.29
CA ALA A 80 5.54 -4.96 -5.40
C ALA A 80 5.14 -3.69 -4.63
N PHE A 81 3.95 -3.14 -4.87
CA PHE A 81 3.50 -1.93 -4.18
C PHE A 81 3.32 -2.12 -2.67
N ILE A 82 2.80 -3.28 -2.23
CA ILE A 82 2.65 -3.59 -0.80
C ILE A 82 4.02 -3.71 -0.12
N TYR A 83 5.02 -4.35 -0.76
CA TYR A 83 6.35 -4.52 -0.19
C TYR A 83 7.23 -3.28 -0.25
N VAL A 84 6.98 -2.35 -1.18
CA VAL A 84 7.69 -1.07 -1.26
C VAL A 84 7.20 -0.08 -0.18
N GLY A 85 5.99 -0.26 0.37
CA GLY A 85 5.46 0.58 1.45
C GLY A 85 6.37 0.66 2.69
N PRO A 86 6.70 -0.46 3.35
CA PRO A 86 7.47 -0.46 4.61
C PRO A 86 8.83 0.27 4.51
N PRO A 87 9.68 0.06 3.48
CA PRO A 87 10.93 0.82 3.35
C PRO A 87 10.74 2.33 3.29
N ILE A 88 9.68 2.83 2.64
CA ILE A 88 9.39 4.27 2.55
C ILE A 88 8.98 4.81 3.93
N TYR A 89 8.16 4.05 4.67
CA TYR A 89 7.78 4.42 6.04
C TYR A 89 8.98 4.42 7.00
N SER A 90 9.91 3.47 6.86
CA SER A 90 11.17 3.48 7.61
C SER A 90 12.01 4.73 7.32
N ALA A 91 12.08 5.19 6.06
CA ALA A 91 12.75 6.44 5.72
C ALA A 91 12.10 7.67 6.40
N ALA A 92 10.77 7.67 6.55
CA ALA A 92 10.05 8.69 7.29
C ALA A 92 10.44 8.67 8.78
N GLU A 93 10.53 7.49 9.40
CA GLU A 93 10.94 7.31 10.79
C GLU A 93 12.38 7.77 11.04
N TYR A 94 13.33 7.38 10.18
CA TYR A 94 14.72 7.86 10.28
C TYR A 94 14.84 9.37 10.14
N SER A 95 13.99 9.99 9.31
CA SER A 95 13.92 11.46 9.20
C SER A 95 13.45 12.14 10.48
N VAL A 96 12.66 11.45 11.32
CA VAL A 96 12.27 11.93 12.66
C VAL A 96 13.39 11.70 13.66
N LEU A 97 13.95 10.48 13.69
CA LEU A 97 15.04 10.13 14.61
C LEU A 97 16.26 11.02 14.41
N GLY A 98 16.62 11.34 13.16
CA GLY A 98 17.71 12.26 12.86
C GLY A 98 17.48 13.71 13.34
N ARG A 99 16.23 14.11 13.59
CA ARG A 99 15.93 15.40 14.23
C ARG A 99 15.91 15.32 15.76
N LEU A 100 15.58 14.15 16.31
CA LEU A 100 15.49 13.92 17.75
C LEU A 100 16.87 13.71 18.39
N LEU A 101 17.77 13.02 17.70
CA LEU A 101 19.12 12.69 18.18
C LEU A 101 20.13 13.83 17.97
N ARG A 102 19.67 15.00 17.51
CA ARG A 102 20.50 16.18 17.28
C ARG A 102 20.37 17.13 18.46
#